data_AF-A0A937QDU4-F1
#
_entry.id   AF-A0A937QDU4-F1
#
_cell.length_a   1.000
_cell.length_b   1.000
_cell.length_c   1.000
_cell.angle_alpha   90.00
_cell.angle_beta   90.00
_cell.angle_gamma   90.00
#
_symmetry.space_group_name_H-M   'P 1'
#
loop_
_entity.id
_entity.type
_entity.pdbx_description
1 polymer ?
#
loop_
_entity_poly.entity_id
_entity_poly.type
_entity_poly.pdbx_seq_one_letter_code
_entity_poly.pdbx_strand_id
1 'polypeptide(L)'
;MDVALNILPVFLVIFLGTGTKRLGFFPDVFVKGANRLVFYIGIPALLFIKLSRAPFHETFDINLALISSLSVFIVWLFSLLFVRLKIFSTLGSASAASFIQTSMHGNIGYIGLAVVFYSLGNNGLRIASFLAPFIIISQVILSVLSFNIY
;
A
#
# COMPACT_ATOMS: atom_id res chain seq x y z
N MET A 1 -2.50 20.61 -12.36
CA MET A 1 -3.78 20.55 -11.62
C MET A 1 -4.47 19.19 -11.85
N ASP A 2 -3.75 18.18 -12.37
CA ASP A 2 -4.37 17.06 -13.10
C ASP A 2 -4.38 15.74 -12.35
N VAL A 3 -3.66 15.63 -11.23
CA VAL A 3 -3.57 14.39 -10.46
C VAL A 3 -4.93 13.96 -9.91
N ALA A 4 -5.74 14.91 -9.43
CA ALA A 4 -7.09 14.64 -8.93
C ALA A 4 -8.01 14.06 -10.03
N LEU A 5 -7.91 14.57 -11.26
CA LEU A 5 -8.66 14.06 -12.40
C LEU A 5 -8.13 12.68 -12.86
N ASN A 6 -6.81 12.47 -12.82
CA ASN A 6 -6.19 11.19 -13.19
C ASN A 6 -6.56 10.06 -12.23
N ILE A 7 -6.70 10.33 -10.94
CA ILE A 7 -7.07 9.30 -9.95
C ILE A 7 -8.58 9.15 -9.77
N LEU A 8 -9.39 10.09 -10.25
CA LEU A 8 -10.85 10.06 -10.15
C LEU A 8 -11.45 8.72 -10.64
N PRO A 9 -11.02 8.12 -11.76
CA PRO A 9 -11.52 6.81 -12.18
C PRO A 9 -11.35 5.71 -11.13
N VAL A 10 -10.23 5.70 -10.38
CA VAL A 10 -9.98 4.72 -9.31
C VAL A 10 -11.02 4.88 -8.20
N PHE A 11 -11.25 6.11 -7.76
CA PHE A 11 -12.24 6.38 -6.71
C PHE A 11 -13.67 6.10 -7.16
N LEU A 12 -14.02 6.40 -8.42
CA LEU A 12 -15.32 6.05 -8.99
C LEU A 12 -15.56 4.54 -8.94
N VAL A 13 -14.58 3.72 -9.33
CA VAL A 13 -14.69 2.25 -9.24
C VAL A 13 -14.84 1.79 -7.80
N ILE A 14 -14.11 2.38 -6.84
CA ILE A 14 -14.24 2.08 -5.40
C ILE A 14 -15.65 2.42 -4.89
N PHE A 15 -16.18 3.59 -5.25
CA PHE A 15 -17.53 4.01 -4.84
C PHE A 15 -18.62 3.14 -5.46
N LEU A 16 -18.49 2.76 -6.74
CA LEU A 16 -19.39 1.81 -7.39
C LEU A 16 -19.36 0.44 -6.71
N GLY A 17 -18.18 -0.08 -6.39
CA GLY A 17 -18.03 -1.33 -5.63
C GLY A 17 -18.69 -1.25 -4.24
N THR A 18 -18.54 -0.11 -3.57
CA THR A 18 -19.17 0.12 -2.26
C THR A 18 -20.69 0.23 -2.37
N GLY A 19 -21.20 0.93 -3.38
CA GLY A 19 -22.62 1.09 -3.65
C GLY A 19 -23.30 -0.25 -3.97
N THR A 20 -22.71 -1.02 -4.89
CA THR A 20 -23.23 -2.36 -5.25
C THR A 20 -23.21 -3.32 -4.07
N LYS A 21 -22.19 -3.27 -3.21
CA LYS A 21 -22.18 -4.04 -1.96
C LYS A 21 -23.31 -3.62 -1.02
N ARG A 22 -23.54 -2.33 -0.82
CA ARG A 22 -24.61 -1.81 0.06
C ARG A 22 -26.01 -2.17 -0.44
N LEU A 23 -26.19 -2.25 -1.75
CA LEU A 23 -27.45 -2.66 -2.39
C LEU A 23 -27.67 -4.19 -2.34
N GLY A 24 -26.75 -4.97 -1.77
CA GLY A 24 -26.86 -6.43 -1.67
C GLY A 24 -26.66 -7.17 -3.00
N PHE A 25 -26.15 -6.49 -4.04
CA PHE A 25 -25.95 -7.09 -5.37
C PHE A 25 -24.89 -8.20 -5.34
N PHE A 26 -23.83 -8.03 -4.53
CA PHE A 26 -22.79 -9.02 -4.33
C PHE A 26 -22.85 -9.60 -2.91
N PRO A 27 -23.04 -10.92 -2.74
CA PRO A 27 -22.95 -11.59 -1.44
C PRO A 27 -21.54 -11.44 -0.83
N ASP A 28 -21.45 -11.36 0.50
CA ASP A 28 -20.15 -11.24 1.20
C ASP A 28 -19.19 -12.40 0.90
N VAL A 29 -19.74 -13.60 0.66
CA VAL A 29 -18.94 -14.78 0.27
C VAL A 29 -18.24 -14.55 -1.07
N PHE A 30 -18.93 -13.94 -2.05
CA PHE A 30 -18.34 -13.59 -3.33
C PHE A 30 -17.24 -12.54 -3.16
N VAL A 31 -17.50 -11.47 -2.40
CA VAL A 31 -16.51 -10.39 -2.16
C VAL A 31 -15.24 -10.94 -1.51
N LYS A 32 -15.38 -11.83 -0.51
CA LYS A 32 -14.23 -12.51 0.11
C LYS A 32 -13.46 -13.37 -0.89
N GLY A 33 -14.15 -14.12 -1.75
CA GLY A 33 -13.54 -14.92 -2.80
C GLY A 33 -12.77 -14.08 -3.82
N ALA A 34 -13.40 -13.00 -4.31
CA ALA A 34 -12.79 -12.06 -5.25
C ALA A 34 -11.54 -11.40 -4.66
N ASN A 35 -11.59 -10.94 -3.41
CA ASN A 35 -10.43 -10.37 -2.73
C ASN A 35 -9.28 -11.37 -2.61
N ARG A 36 -9.56 -12.64 -2.28
CA ARG A 36 -8.52 -13.68 -2.24
C ARG A 36 -7.88 -13.89 -3.61
N LEU A 37 -8.69 -13.96 -4.66
CA LEU A 37 -8.19 -14.11 -6.02
C LEU A 37 -7.28 -12.93 -6.42
N VAL A 38 -7.71 -11.70 -6.16
CA VAL A 38 -6.89 -10.52 -6.48
C VAL A 38 -5.62 -10.48 -5.64
N PHE A 39 -5.70 -10.76 -4.33
CA PHE A 39 -4.56 -10.69 -3.43
C PHE A 39 -3.51 -11.77 -3.72
N TYR A 40 -3.93 -13.03 -3.86
CA TYR A 40 -3.01 -14.16 -4.00
C TYR A 40 -2.57 -14.42 -5.45
N ILE A 41 -3.38 -14.01 -6.44
CA ILE A 41 -3.10 -14.29 -7.85
C ILE A 41 -2.92 -12.98 -8.63
N GLY A 42 -3.89 -12.08 -8.58
CA GLY A 42 -3.91 -10.87 -9.41
C GLY A 42 -2.70 -9.95 -9.20
N ILE A 43 -2.48 -9.51 -7.96
CA ILE A 43 -1.37 -8.61 -7.62
C ILE A 43 0.00 -9.27 -7.86
N PRO A 44 0.26 -10.51 -7.41
CA PRO A 44 1.52 -11.20 -7.70
C PRO A 44 1.77 -11.38 -9.20
N ALA A 45 0.75 -11.77 -9.96
CA ALA A 45 0.87 -11.92 -11.41
C ALA A 45 1.16 -10.58 -12.10
N LEU A 46 0.48 -9.51 -11.70
CA LEU A 46 0.74 -8.16 -12.21
C LEU A 46 2.19 -7.74 -11.96
N LEU A 47 2.67 -7.88 -10.71
CA LEU A 47 4.04 -7.55 -10.34
C LEU A 47 5.03 -8.39 -11.15
N PHE A 48 4.81 -9.70 -11.25
CA PHE A 48 5.67 -10.60 -12.02
C PHE A 48 5.74 -10.21 -13.50
N ILE A 49 4.61 -9.92 -14.14
CA ILE A 49 4.56 -9.51 -15.56
C ILE A 49 5.29 -8.17 -15.76
N LYS A 50 5.13 -7.21 -14.85
CA LYS A 50 5.76 -5.89 -14.97
C LYS A 50 7.27 -5.96 -14.71
N LEU A 51 7.71 -6.80 -13.79
CA LEU A 51 9.13 -7.00 -13.45
C LEU A 51 9.86 -7.83 -14.51
N SER A 52 9.26 -8.93 -14.99
CA SER A 52 9.90 -9.83 -15.99
C SER A 52 10.17 -9.18 -17.34
N ARG A 53 9.44 -8.12 -17.69
CA ARG A 53 9.56 -7.41 -18.97
C ARG A 53 10.38 -6.12 -18.88
N ALA A 54 10.87 -5.78 -17.68
CA ALA A 54 11.56 -4.52 -17.47
C ALA A 54 13.09 -4.74 -17.46
N PRO A 55 13.85 -3.96 -18.26
CA PRO A 55 15.31 -3.97 -18.16
C PRO A 55 15.70 -3.45 -16.77
N PHE A 56 16.23 -4.35 -15.92
CA PHE A 56 16.53 -4.05 -14.52
C PHE A 56 17.42 -2.81 -14.38
N HIS A 57 18.47 -2.73 -15.20
CA HIS A 57 19.45 -1.65 -15.12
C HIS A 57 18.89 -0.27 -15.49
N GLU A 58 17.86 -0.21 -16.33
CA GLU A 58 17.24 1.05 -16.76
C GLU A 58 16.06 1.46 -15.87
N THR A 59 15.44 0.50 -15.18
CA THR A 59 14.22 0.74 -14.38
C THR A 59 14.51 0.86 -12.89
N PHE A 60 15.56 0.19 -12.40
CA PHE A 60 15.94 0.23 -10.99
C PHE A 60 16.80 1.46 -10.69
N ASP A 61 16.28 2.32 -9.81
CA ASP A 61 17.03 3.41 -9.22
C ASP A 61 17.14 3.19 -7.70
N ILE A 62 18.37 2.99 -7.22
CA ILE A 62 18.65 2.78 -5.81
C ILE A 62 18.25 3.97 -4.95
N ASN A 63 18.32 5.19 -5.48
CA ASN A 63 17.92 6.39 -4.75
C ASN A 63 16.40 6.38 -4.52
N LEU A 64 15.61 6.01 -5.54
CA LEU A 64 14.16 5.89 -5.38
C LEU A 64 13.79 4.78 -4.39
N ALA A 65 14.49 3.64 -4.42
CA ALA A 65 14.30 2.58 -3.44
C ALA A 65 14.57 3.08 -2.01
N LEU A 66 15.71 3.73 -1.78
CA LEU A 66 16.09 4.29 -0.49
C LEU A 66 15.11 5.37 -0.01
N ILE A 67 14.72 6.30 -0.89
CA ILE A 67 13.74 7.35 -0.56
C ILE A 67 12.39 6.72 -0.18
N SER A 68 11.96 5.69 -0.90
CA SER A 68 10.70 4.99 -0.59
C SER A 68 10.74 4.28 0.77
N SER A 69 11.82 3.55 1.08
CA SER A 69 12.02 2.93 2.39
C SER A 69 12.16 3.97 3.51
N LEU A 70 12.88 5.06 3.27
CA LEU A 70 13.04 6.14 4.23
C LEU A 70 11.69 6.83 4.53
N SER A 71 10.83 6.98 3.53
CA SER A 71 9.49 7.53 3.72
C SER A 71 8.66 6.67 4.68
N VAL A 72 8.72 5.33 4.55
CA VAL A 72 8.07 4.40 5.49
C VAL A 72 8.66 4.55 6.88
N PHE A 73 9.99 4.62 6.98
CA PHE A 73 10.69 4.80 8.26
C PHE A 73 10.30 6.09 8.97
N ILE A 74 10.17 7.20 8.23
CA ILE A 74 9.75 8.49 8.78
C ILE A 74 8.31 8.40 9.34
N VAL A 75 7.38 7.77 8.61
CA VAL A 75 6.00 7.56 9.09
C VAL A 75 5.99 6.70 10.36
N TRP A 76 6.80 5.65 10.39
CA TRP A 76 6.97 4.80 11.57
C TRP A 76 7.52 5.59 12.77
N LEU A 77 8.56 6.41 12.56
CA LEU A 77 9.17 7.23 13.60
C LEU A 77 8.17 8.27 14.16
N PHE A 78 7.41 8.94 13.30
CA PHE A 78 6.35 9.84 13.75
C PHE A 78 5.27 9.09 14.53
N SER A 79 4.84 7.93 14.05
CA SER A 79 3.83 7.13 14.76
C SER A 79 4.31 6.69 16.15
N LEU A 80 5.59 6.29 16.26
CA LEU A 80 6.23 6.00 17.55
C LEU A 80 6.26 7.22 18.46
N LEU A 81 6.66 8.37 17.93
CA LEU A 81 6.72 9.62 18.68
C LEU A 81 5.34 10.01 19.21
N PHE A 82 4.30 9.88 18.39
CA PHE A 82 2.90 10.14 18.78
C PHE A 82 2.47 9.25 19.96
N VAL A 83 2.78 7.95 19.91
CA VAL A 83 2.49 7.02 21.00
C VAL A 83 3.29 7.36 22.26
N ARG A 84 4.59 7.63 22.12
CA ARG A 84 5.50 7.95 23.25
C ARG A 84 5.10 9.25 23.96
N LEU A 85 4.70 10.26 23.20
CA LEU A 85 4.22 11.54 23.71
C LEU A 85 2.76 11.50 24.19
N LYS A 86 2.09 10.34 24.09
CA LYS A 86 0.68 10.13 24.50
C LYS A 86 -0.27 11.14 23.86
N ILE A 87 -0.02 11.49 22.60
CA ILE A 87 -0.87 12.46 21.88
C ILE A 87 -2.24 11.80 21.65
N PHE A 88 -3.31 12.48 22.07
CA PHE A 88 -4.73 12.09 21.95
C PHE A 88 -5.26 10.92 22.79
N SER A 89 -4.43 10.06 23.40
CA SER A 89 -4.84 9.12 24.48
C SER A 89 -3.67 8.28 25.00
N THR A 90 -3.85 7.63 26.15
CA THR A 90 -2.90 6.61 26.64
C THR A 90 -3.31 5.25 26.06
N LEU A 91 -2.62 4.81 25.01
CA LEU A 91 -2.84 3.48 24.42
C LEU A 91 -2.20 2.39 25.30
N GLY A 92 -2.89 1.26 25.44
CA GLY A 92 -2.25 0.03 25.94
C GLY A 92 -1.22 -0.50 24.93
N SER A 93 -0.28 -1.33 25.39
CA SER A 93 0.87 -1.80 24.59
C SER A 93 0.44 -2.43 23.24
N ALA A 94 -0.51 -3.36 23.26
CA ALA A 94 -1.02 -4.01 22.05
C ALA A 94 -1.67 -3.02 21.06
N SER A 95 -2.42 -2.03 21.57
CA SER A 95 -3.05 -1.00 20.74
C SER A 95 -2.04 -0.02 20.16
N ALA A 96 -0.98 0.29 20.90
CA ALA A 96 0.14 1.12 20.44
C ALA A 96 0.89 0.46 19.27
N ALA A 97 1.26 -0.82 19.40
CA ALA A 97 1.91 -1.56 18.32
C ALA A 97 1.03 -1.60 17.05
N SER A 98 -0.26 -1.91 17.23
CA SER A 98 -1.24 -1.95 16.14
C SER A 98 -1.40 -0.58 15.46
N PHE A 99 -1.48 0.50 16.24
CA PHE A 99 -1.55 1.87 15.70
C PHE A 99 -0.34 2.17 14.81
N ILE A 100 0.88 1.96 15.34
CA ILE A 100 2.13 2.23 14.59
C ILE A 100 2.17 1.42 13.29
N GLN A 101 1.81 0.14 13.35
CA GLN A 101 1.75 -0.72 12.18
C GLN A 101 0.76 -0.19 11.14
N THR A 102 -0.47 0.11 11.55
CA THR A 102 -1.52 0.57 10.63
C THR A 102 -1.20 1.93 10.00
N SER A 103 -0.51 2.82 10.70
CA SER A 103 -0.09 4.13 10.17
C SER A 103 0.86 4.03 8.98
N MET A 104 1.72 3.00 8.94
CA MET A 104 2.64 2.80 7.83
C MET A 104 2.12 1.81 6.78
N HIS A 105 1.11 0.99 7.09
CA HIS A 105 0.61 -0.06 6.19
C HIS A 105 -0.44 0.48 5.19
N GLY A 106 0.05 1.04 4.08
CA GLY A 106 -0.80 1.51 2.98
C GLY A 106 -1.40 0.41 2.12
N ASN A 107 -2.42 0.76 1.33
CA ASN A 107 -3.01 -0.13 0.31
C ASN A 107 -2.25 -0.03 -1.03
N ILE A 108 -1.02 -0.53 -1.03
CA ILE A 108 -0.10 -0.43 -2.18
C ILE A 108 -0.66 -1.19 -3.38
N GLY A 109 -1.10 -2.44 -3.17
CA GLY A 109 -1.50 -3.34 -4.25
C GLY A 109 -2.80 -2.93 -4.95
N TYR A 110 -3.86 -2.62 -4.19
CA TYR A 110 -5.16 -2.31 -4.80
C TYR A 110 -5.27 -0.86 -5.27
N ILE A 111 -4.80 0.10 -4.46
CA ILE A 111 -4.99 1.53 -4.75
C ILE A 111 -3.69 2.14 -5.27
N GLY A 112 -2.55 1.89 -4.62
CA GLY A 112 -1.27 2.49 -4.98
C GLY A 112 -0.87 2.23 -6.43
N LEU A 113 -0.83 0.97 -6.86
CA LEU A 113 -0.49 0.59 -8.23
C LEU A 113 -1.49 1.14 -9.26
N ALA A 114 -2.78 1.18 -8.92
CA ALA A 114 -3.80 1.75 -9.79
C ALA A 114 -3.60 3.26 -9.98
N VAL A 115 -3.42 4.00 -8.88
CA VAL A 115 -3.15 5.45 -8.90
C VAL A 115 -1.90 5.77 -9.74
N VAL A 116 -0.83 5.00 -9.56
CA VAL A 116 0.39 5.15 -10.36
C VAL A 116 0.11 4.89 -11.84
N PHE A 117 -0.62 3.82 -12.16
CA PHE A 117 -0.94 3.50 -13.55
C PHE A 117 -1.75 4.60 -14.23
N TYR A 118 -2.79 5.11 -13.58
CA TYR A 118 -3.62 6.17 -14.17
C TYR A 118 -2.93 7.54 -14.22
N SER A 119 -1.97 7.79 -13.32
CA SER A 119 -1.25 9.07 -13.29
C SER A 119 0.02 9.09 -14.14
N LEU A 120 0.74 7.97 -14.23
CA LEU A 120 2.09 7.87 -14.81
C LEU A 120 2.21 6.77 -15.89
N GLY A 121 1.09 6.11 -16.22
CA GLY A 121 1.02 5.10 -17.27
C GLY A 121 1.81 3.83 -16.97
N ASN A 122 2.08 3.06 -18.03
CA ASN A 122 2.84 1.81 -17.94
C ASN A 122 4.28 2.01 -17.47
N ASN A 123 4.88 3.18 -17.70
CA ASN A 123 6.23 3.45 -17.24
C ASN A 123 6.27 3.62 -15.72
N GLY A 124 5.42 4.47 -15.16
CA GLY A 124 5.32 4.62 -13.71
C GLY A 124 4.92 3.32 -13.02
N LEU A 125 4.01 2.54 -13.61
CA LEU A 125 3.62 1.24 -13.05
C LEU A 125 4.79 0.25 -12.98
N ARG A 126 5.70 0.25 -13.96
CA ARG A 126 6.92 -0.57 -13.91
C ARG A 126 7.82 -0.14 -12.76
N ILE A 127 8.10 1.16 -12.63
CA ILE A 127 8.92 1.71 -11.54
C ILE A 127 8.28 1.37 -10.17
N ALA A 128 6.98 1.61 -10.00
CA ALA A 128 6.29 1.28 -8.76
C ALA A 128 6.26 -0.22 -8.45
N SER A 129 6.23 -1.08 -9.47
CA SER A 129 6.33 -2.54 -9.27
C SER A 129 7.71 -2.93 -8.73
N PHE A 130 8.78 -2.23 -9.10
CA PHE A 130 10.12 -2.40 -8.51
C PHE A 130 10.22 -1.85 -7.09
N LEU A 131 9.56 -0.73 -6.79
CA LEU A 131 9.60 -0.11 -5.47
C LEU A 131 8.72 -0.84 -4.45
N ALA A 132 7.63 -1.48 -4.87
CA ALA A 132 6.68 -2.13 -3.98
C ALA A 132 7.34 -3.15 -3.03
N PRO A 133 8.22 -4.06 -3.47
CA PRO A 133 8.95 -4.95 -2.56
C PRO A 133 9.76 -4.22 -1.49
N PHE A 134 10.46 -3.12 -1.82
CA PHE A 134 11.25 -2.35 -0.84
C PHE A 134 10.35 -1.74 0.22
N ILE A 135 9.22 -1.15 -0.19
CA ILE A 135 8.24 -0.58 0.74
C ILE A 135 7.64 -1.69 1.64
N ILE A 136 7.22 -2.81 1.05
CA ILE A 136 6.60 -3.93 1.78
C ILE A 136 7.59 -4.56 2.77
N ILE A 137 8.82 -4.84 2.35
CA ILE A 137 9.84 -5.41 3.23
C ILE A 137 10.17 -4.46 4.38
N SER A 138 10.33 -3.17 4.10
CA SER A 138 10.53 -2.15 5.14
C SER A 138 9.36 -2.10 6.13
N GLN A 139 8.12 -2.14 5.65
CA GLN A 139 6.93 -2.21 6.51
C GLN A 139 6.92 -3.46 7.40
N VAL A 140 7.25 -4.64 6.85
CA VAL A 140 7.27 -5.89 7.62
C VAL A 140 8.32 -5.84 8.73
N ILE A 141 9.55 -5.40 8.41
CA ILE A 141 10.63 -5.28 9.40
C ILE A 141 10.23 -4.32 10.52
N LEU A 142 9.75 -3.13 10.17
CA LEU A 142 9.33 -2.13 11.15
C LEU A 142 8.12 -2.59 11.97
N SER A 143 7.25 -3.42 11.39
CA SER A 143 6.07 -3.97 12.11
C SER A 143 6.53 -4.89 13.22
N VAL A 144 7.44 -5.83 12.90
CA VAL A 144 8.01 -6.75 13.89
C VAL A 144 8.70 -5.98 15.01
N LEU A 145 9.44 -4.91 14.69
CA LEU A 145 10.06 -4.05 15.69
C LEU A 145 9.02 -3.35 16.58
N SER A 146 7.94 -2.81 16.00
CA SER A 146 6.86 -2.19 16.77
C SER A 146 6.22 -3.15 17.78
N PHE A 147 5.94 -4.39 17.37
CA PHE A 147 5.38 -5.44 18.25
C PHE A 147 6.39 -6.00 19.26
N ASN A 148 7.68 -5.76 19.07
CA ASN A 148 8.69 -6.15 20.04
C ASN A 148 8.88 -5.07 21.12
N ILE A 149 8.77 -3.79 20.72
CA ILE A 149 8.88 -2.64 21.63
C ILE A 149 7.63 -2.51 22.52
N TYR A 150 6.46 -2.91 22.04
CA TYR A 150 5.16 -2.81 22.69
C TYR A 150 4.40 -4.13 22.65
#